data_AF-A0A356FBF9-F1
#
_entry.id   AF-A0A356FBF9-F1
#
_cell.length_a   1.000
_cell.length_b   1.000
_cell.length_c   1.000
_cell.angle_alpha   90.00
_cell.angle_beta   90.00
_cell.angle_gamma   90.00
#
_symmetry.space_group_name_H-M   'P 1'
#
loop_
_entity.id
_entity.type
_entity.pdbx_description
1 polymer ?
#
loop_
_entity_poly.entity_id
_entity_poly.type
_entity_poly.pdbx_seq_one_letter_code
_entity_poly.pdbx_strand_id
1 'polypeptide(L)'
;MKYGLYPLHNRHPERTVFMAALFSVLCLIGLPAEPNGADARTYWAFRQLEQREPPVVPGGEWVRTGIDRFVLAKARAEGVSPNGQVDRQRLIRRAYFDLIGLAPTREEVEAFIVDESPDAYDKLLTRLLASPHYGERWGRHWL
;
A
#
# COMPACT_ATOMS: atom_id res chain seq x y z
N MET A 1 -37.29 51.56 41.86
CA MET A 1 -35.98 52.24 41.78
C MET A 1 -35.01 51.28 41.10
N LYS A 2 -34.42 51.47 39.92
CA LYS A 2 -34.33 52.58 38.96
C LYS A 2 -34.36 51.94 37.55
N TYR A 3 -35.24 52.41 36.69
CA TYR A 3 -35.20 52.12 35.24
C TYR A 3 -34.21 53.11 34.60
N GLY A 4 -33.18 52.59 33.93
CA GLY A 4 -32.23 53.40 33.15
C GLY A 4 -32.56 53.33 31.67
N LEU A 5 -33.16 54.40 31.15
CA LEU A 5 -33.26 54.66 29.71
C LEU A 5 -31.86 54.82 29.10
N TYR A 6 -31.60 54.14 27.98
CA TYR A 6 -30.55 54.54 27.04
C TYR A 6 -31.19 55.19 25.81
N PRO A 7 -30.73 56.39 25.38
CA PRO A 7 -31.33 57.13 24.29
C PRO A 7 -30.85 56.66 22.91
N LEU A 8 -31.76 56.76 21.95
CA LEU A 8 -31.53 56.69 20.50
C LEU A 8 -30.70 57.90 20.02
N HIS A 9 -29.47 57.68 19.54
CA HIS A 9 -28.87 58.52 18.47
C HIS A 9 -27.57 57.90 17.93
N ASN A 10 -27.57 57.41 16.69
CA ASN A 10 -26.79 57.97 15.57
C ASN A 10 -26.75 56.97 14.40
N ARG A 11 -27.47 57.26 13.31
CA ARG A 11 -27.27 56.60 12.01
C ARG A 11 -26.04 57.26 11.36
N HIS A 12 -24.90 56.57 11.32
CA HIS A 12 -23.76 57.00 10.52
C HIS A 12 -23.79 56.29 9.14
N PRO A 13 -23.97 57.02 8.03
CA PRO A 13 -23.99 56.48 6.66
C PRO A 13 -22.58 56.09 6.14
N GLU A 14 -21.53 56.35 6.92
CA GLU A 14 -20.12 56.12 6.59
C GLU A 14 -19.73 54.62 6.51
N ARG A 15 -20.62 53.72 6.96
CA ARG A 15 -20.36 52.27 7.03
C ARG A 15 -20.37 51.58 5.65
N THR A 16 -20.84 52.25 4.60
CA THR A 16 -21.04 51.61 3.28
C THR A 16 -19.91 51.89 2.28
N VAL A 17 -19.24 53.05 2.37
CA VAL A 17 -18.21 53.43 1.39
C VAL A 17 -16.85 52.80 1.72
N PHE A 18 -16.53 52.62 3.00
CA PHE A 18 -15.24 52.07 3.43
C PHE A 18 -15.08 50.56 3.19
N MET A 19 -16.16 49.78 3.17
CA MET A 19 -16.09 48.34 2.86
C MET A 19 -15.95 48.04 1.36
N ALA A 20 -16.41 48.94 0.48
CA ALA A 20 -16.28 48.75 -0.98
C ALA A 20 -14.86 49.07 -1.48
N ALA A 21 -14.16 50.03 -0.87
CA ALA A 21 -12.79 50.40 -1.28
C ALA A 21 -11.74 49.33 -0.89
N LEU A 22 -11.93 48.62 0.23
CA LEU A 22 -11.00 47.59 0.69
C LEU A 22 -11.06 46.30 -0.17
N PHE A 23 -12.20 46.02 -0.79
CA PHE A 23 -12.38 44.84 -1.65
C PHE A 23 -11.78 45.01 -3.06
N SER A 24 -11.69 46.25 -3.55
CA SER A 24 -11.10 46.53 -4.88
C SER A 24 -9.58 46.60 -4.87
N VAL A 25 -8.93 46.89 -3.73
CA VAL A 25 -7.46 46.87 -3.62
C VAL A 25 -6.92 45.44 -3.47
N LEU A 26 -7.69 44.52 -2.87
CA LEU A 26 -7.27 43.13 -2.69
C LEU A 26 -7.22 42.32 -4.01
N CYS A 27 -7.86 42.80 -5.08
CA CYS A 27 -7.87 42.14 -6.39
C CYS A 27 -6.69 42.55 -7.31
N LEU A 28 -6.01 43.66 -7.01
CA LEU A 28 -4.82 44.13 -7.74
C LEU A 28 -3.52 43.52 -7.21
N ILE A 29 -3.54 43.00 -5.98
CA ILE A 29 -2.49 42.13 -5.46
C ILE A 29 -2.82 40.74 -5.99
N GLY A 30 -2.37 40.42 -7.20
CA GLY A 30 -2.46 39.07 -7.72
C GLY A 30 -1.83 38.11 -6.72
N LEU A 31 -2.66 37.49 -5.87
CA LEU A 31 -2.23 36.38 -5.03
C LEU A 31 -1.65 35.36 -6.01
N PRO A 32 -0.34 35.03 -5.93
CA PRO A 32 0.18 33.94 -6.72
C PRO A 32 -0.70 32.75 -6.40
N ALA A 33 -1.18 32.05 -7.42
CA ALA A 33 -1.81 30.77 -7.21
C ALA A 33 -0.80 29.95 -6.41
N GLU A 34 -1.09 29.69 -5.14
CA GLU A 34 -0.37 28.70 -4.35
C GLU A 34 -0.22 27.49 -5.27
N PRO A 35 1.00 26.97 -5.52
CA PRO A 35 1.18 25.80 -6.36
C PRO A 35 0.43 24.65 -5.70
N ASN A 36 -0.85 24.51 -6.05
CA ASN A 36 -1.74 23.45 -5.63
C ASN A 36 -1.33 22.22 -6.40
N GLY A 37 -0.27 21.59 -5.91
CA GLY A 37 0.30 20.38 -6.45
C GLY A 37 1.64 20.14 -5.76
N ALA A 38 1.68 19.16 -4.86
CA ALA A 38 2.96 18.59 -4.44
C ALA A 38 3.79 18.30 -5.69
N ASP A 39 5.05 18.77 -5.75
CA ASP A 39 5.93 18.49 -6.89
C ASP A 39 5.88 16.99 -7.15
N ALA A 40 5.42 16.59 -8.33
CA ALA A 40 5.22 15.19 -8.68
C ALA A 40 6.49 14.37 -8.43
N ARG A 41 7.69 14.98 -8.52
CA ARG A 41 8.97 14.34 -8.22
C ARG A 41 9.13 13.88 -6.77
N THR A 42 8.29 14.33 -5.85
CA THR A 42 8.31 13.87 -4.45
C THR A 42 7.62 12.51 -4.25
N TYR A 43 6.74 12.08 -5.16
CA TYR A 43 6.13 10.75 -5.06
C TYR A 43 7.16 9.68 -5.37
N TRP A 44 7.11 8.60 -4.59
CA TRP A 44 8.05 7.47 -4.68
C TRP A 44 8.18 6.91 -6.10
N ALA A 45 7.10 6.89 -6.89
CA ALA A 45 7.05 6.36 -8.24
C ALA A 45 7.83 7.21 -9.27
N PHE A 46 8.05 8.49 -8.98
CA PHE A 46 8.77 9.43 -9.85
C PHE A 46 10.19 9.74 -9.35
N ARG A 47 10.64 9.07 -8.28
CA ARG A 47 12.00 9.15 -7.79
C ARG A 47 12.87 8.10 -8.46
N GLN A 48 14.13 8.46 -8.72
CA GLN A 48 15.12 7.49 -9.19
C GLN A 48 15.30 6.37 -8.16
N LEU A 49 15.26 5.12 -8.64
CA LEU A 49 15.53 3.96 -7.81
C LEU A 49 17.02 3.93 -7.43
N GLU A 50 17.29 3.94 -6.13
CA GLU A 50 18.63 3.74 -5.60
C GLU A 50 18.92 2.24 -5.49
N GLN A 51 20.05 1.79 -6.02
CA GLN A 51 20.52 0.44 -5.75
C GLN A 51 20.94 0.34 -4.28
N ARG A 52 20.41 -0.67 -3.58
CA ARG A 52 20.72 -0.96 -2.18
C ARG A 52 21.26 -2.37 -2.08
N GLU A 53 22.48 -2.49 -1.55
CA GLU A 53 23.08 -3.79 -1.27
C GLU A 53 22.32 -4.50 -0.15
N PRO A 54 22.06 -5.82 -0.28
CA PRO A 54 21.42 -6.59 0.77
C PRO A 54 22.23 -6.57 2.08
N PRO A 55 21.57 -6.46 3.25
CA PRO A 55 22.25 -6.50 4.54
C PRO A 55 23.03 -7.79 4.75
N VAL A 56 24.20 -7.69 5.39
CA VAL A 56 24.98 -8.86 5.80
C VAL A 56 24.39 -9.39 7.10
N VAL A 57 23.46 -10.33 6.99
CA VAL A 57 22.86 -11.02 8.15
C VAL A 57 23.04 -12.53 7.99
N PRO A 58 23.52 -13.25 9.02
CA PRO A 58 23.67 -14.71 8.96
C PRO A 58 22.31 -15.38 8.74
N GLY A 59 22.03 -15.89 7.55
CA GLY A 59 20.69 -16.35 7.17
C GLY A 59 20.44 -17.85 7.24
N GLY A 60 21.52 -18.65 7.26
CA GLY A 60 21.42 -20.10 7.08
C GLY A 60 20.65 -20.47 5.81
N GLU A 61 19.98 -21.62 5.84
CA GLU A 61 19.18 -22.15 4.72
C GLU A 61 17.88 -21.39 4.47
N TRP A 62 17.44 -20.52 5.39
CA TRP A 62 16.21 -19.76 5.24
C TRP A 62 16.34 -18.63 4.21
N VAL A 63 17.53 -18.03 4.09
CA VAL A 63 17.80 -16.96 3.13
C VAL A 63 18.10 -17.56 1.76
N ARG A 64 17.16 -17.44 0.82
CA ARG A 64 17.27 -17.95 -0.54
C ARG A 64 17.64 -16.87 -1.55
N THR A 65 17.22 -15.64 -1.29
CA THR A 65 17.39 -14.49 -2.18
C THR A 65 17.98 -13.28 -1.43
N GLY A 66 18.39 -12.25 -2.18
CA GLY A 66 18.81 -10.98 -1.59
C GLY A 66 17.69 -10.27 -0.82
N ILE A 67 16.43 -10.46 -1.23
CA ILE A 67 15.25 -9.87 -0.58
C ILE A 67 15.08 -10.45 0.83
N ASP A 68 15.29 -11.75 1.00
CA ASP A 68 15.15 -12.44 2.29
C ASP A 68 16.10 -11.86 3.35
N ARG A 69 17.25 -11.31 2.94
CA ARG A 69 18.18 -10.65 3.86
C ARG A 69 17.60 -9.36 4.46
N PHE A 70 16.85 -8.58 3.68
CA PHE A 70 16.16 -7.40 4.20
C PHE A 70 15.06 -7.79 5.18
N VAL A 71 14.27 -8.81 4.83
CA VAL A 71 13.19 -9.32 5.70
C VAL A 71 13.77 -9.87 7.01
N LEU A 72 14.83 -10.68 6.93
CA LEU A 72 15.49 -11.25 8.11
C LEU A 72 16.13 -10.17 8.99
N ALA A 73 16.78 -9.16 8.38
CA ALA A 73 17.35 -8.04 9.12
C ALA A 73 16.27 -7.33 9.95
N LYS A 74 15.13 -7.02 9.33
CA LYS A 74 14.01 -6.37 10.02
C LYS A 74 13.40 -7.29 11.07
N ALA A 75 13.15 -8.56 10.77
CA ALA A 75 12.60 -9.52 11.71
C ALA A 75 13.46 -9.61 12.99
N ARG A 76 14.79 -9.71 12.83
CA ARG A 76 15.72 -9.74 13.97
C ARG A 76 15.73 -8.45 14.78
N ALA A 77 15.68 -7.30 14.13
CA ALA A 77 15.61 -6.01 14.81
C ALA A 77 14.34 -5.91 15.68
N GLU A 78 13.24 -6.54 15.25
CA GLU A 78 11.99 -6.62 16.00
C GLU A 78 11.92 -7.81 16.98
N GLY A 79 13.00 -8.60 17.10
CA GLY A 79 13.05 -9.78 17.97
C GLY A 79 12.20 -10.97 17.49
N VAL A 80 11.77 -10.97 16.23
CA VAL A 80 10.95 -12.03 15.62
C VAL A 80 11.84 -12.96 14.78
N SER A 81 11.58 -14.26 14.87
CA SER A 81 12.24 -15.27 14.02
C SER A 81 11.30 -15.73 12.90
N PRO A 82 11.81 -15.99 11.69
CA PRO A 82 11.00 -16.56 10.64
C PRO A 82 10.45 -17.93 11.00
N ASN A 83 9.25 -18.23 10.50
CA ASN A 83 8.69 -19.57 10.62
C ASN A 83 9.41 -20.55 9.69
N GLY A 84 9.51 -21.80 10.12
CA GLY A 84 9.96 -22.90 9.28
C GLY A 84 9.01 -23.16 8.11
N GLN A 85 9.50 -23.88 7.10
CA GLN A 85 8.69 -24.28 5.97
C GLN A 85 7.55 -25.22 6.44
N VAL A 86 6.36 -24.99 5.91
CA VAL A 86 5.20 -25.83 6.19
C VAL A 86 5.33 -27.19 5.47
N ASP A 87 4.68 -28.22 6.01
CA ASP A 87 4.63 -29.54 5.37
C ASP A 87 4.03 -29.49 3.94
N ARG A 88 4.43 -30.46 3.11
CA ARG A 88 4.03 -30.50 1.69
C ARG A 88 2.52 -30.55 1.49
N GLN A 89 1.78 -31.26 2.35
CA GLN A 89 0.32 -31.37 2.29
C GLN A 89 -0.37 -30.02 2.49
N ARG A 90 0.04 -29.27 3.52
CA ARG A 90 -0.46 -27.92 3.75
C ARG A 90 0.02 -26.94 2.68
N LEU A 91 1.24 -27.11 2.16
CA LEU A 91 1.80 -26.24 1.13
C LEU A 91 0.98 -26.29 -0.17
N ILE A 92 0.68 -27.48 -0.71
CA ILE A 92 -0.14 -27.60 -1.93
C ILE A 92 -1.54 -27.04 -1.69
N ARG A 93 -2.17 -27.38 -0.54
CA ARG A 93 -3.51 -26.90 -0.23
C ARG A 93 -3.58 -25.37 -0.21
N ARG A 94 -2.57 -24.70 0.37
CA ARG A 94 -2.46 -23.24 0.36
C ARG A 94 -2.33 -22.70 -1.06
N ALA A 95 -1.38 -23.22 -1.85
CA ALA A 95 -1.16 -22.76 -3.22
C ALA A 95 -2.44 -22.82 -4.08
N TYR A 96 -3.21 -23.90 -3.96
CA TYR A 96 -4.47 -24.06 -4.69
C TYR A 96 -5.53 -23.02 -4.29
N PHE A 97 -5.79 -22.85 -3.00
CA PHE A 97 -6.74 -21.85 -2.54
C PHE A 97 -6.27 -20.42 -2.83
N ASP A 98 -4.96 -20.17 -2.69
CA ASP A 98 -4.36 -18.85 -2.82
C ASP A 98 -4.21 -18.40 -4.27
N LEU A 99 -4.13 -19.32 -5.24
CA LEU A 99 -4.01 -18.99 -6.67
C LEU A 99 -5.34 -19.13 -7.40
N ILE A 100 -6.02 -20.28 -7.26
CA ILE A 100 -7.21 -20.59 -8.06
C ILE A 100 -8.50 -20.71 -7.23
N GLY A 101 -8.40 -20.73 -5.90
CA GLY A 101 -9.57 -20.68 -5.00
C GLY A 101 -10.33 -22.00 -4.86
N LEU A 102 -9.80 -23.07 -5.43
CA LEU A 102 -10.36 -24.43 -5.36
C LEU A 102 -9.45 -25.31 -4.50
N ALA A 103 -9.97 -26.42 -3.98
CA ALA A 103 -9.14 -27.43 -3.32
C ALA A 103 -8.43 -28.31 -4.38
N PRO A 104 -7.22 -28.83 -4.10
CA PRO A 104 -6.59 -29.83 -4.96
C PRO A 104 -7.35 -31.16 -4.90
N THR A 105 -7.28 -31.96 -5.97
CA THR A 105 -7.75 -33.35 -5.91
C THR A 105 -6.78 -34.23 -5.11
N ARG A 106 -7.22 -35.43 -4.74
CA ARG A 106 -6.38 -36.37 -4.01
C ARG A 106 -5.13 -36.75 -4.84
N GLU A 107 -5.32 -36.99 -6.12
CA GLU A 107 -4.27 -37.39 -7.06
C GLU A 107 -3.23 -36.28 -7.23
N GLU A 108 -3.67 -35.02 -7.27
CA GLU A 108 -2.76 -33.87 -7.35
C GLU A 108 -1.93 -33.70 -6.07
N VAL A 109 -2.54 -33.94 -4.91
CA VAL A 109 -1.84 -33.95 -3.62
C VAL A 109 -0.80 -35.07 -3.58
N GLU A 110 -1.19 -36.29 -3.94
CA GLU A 110 -0.28 -37.44 -3.96
C GLU A 110 0.88 -37.21 -4.92
N ALA A 111 0.62 -36.75 -6.15
CA ALA A 111 1.64 -36.43 -7.13
C ALA A 111 2.65 -35.39 -6.63
N PHE A 112 2.16 -34.33 -5.96
CA PHE A 112 3.05 -33.32 -5.38
C PHE A 112 3.84 -33.84 -4.17
N ILE A 113 3.27 -34.71 -3.34
CA ILE A 113 3.98 -35.22 -2.14
C ILE A 113 5.13 -36.12 -2.55
N VAL A 114 4.94 -36.99 -3.53
CA VAL A 114 5.96 -37.95 -3.98
C VAL A 114 7.02 -37.32 -4.89
N ASP A 115 6.74 -36.14 -5.46
CA ASP A 115 7.73 -35.41 -6.26
C ASP A 115 8.78 -34.72 -5.36
N GLU A 116 9.89 -35.42 -5.13
CA GLU A 116 11.04 -34.92 -4.37
C GLU A 116 11.99 -34.02 -5.18
N SER A 117 11.64 -33.68 -6.42
CA SER A 117 12.48 -32.79 -7.23
C SER A 117 12.62 -31.40 -6.56
N PRO A 118 13.82 -30.77 -6.64
CA PRO A 118 14.06 -29.48 -6.00
C PRO A 118 13.16 -28.37 -6.56
N ASP A 119 12.61 -28.55 -7.76
CA ASP A 119 11.73 -27.64 -8.49
C ASP A 119 10.25 -28.09 -8.48
N ALA A 120 9.86 -29.09 -7.67
CA ALA A 120 8.49 -29.61 -7.59
C ALA A 120 7.45 -28.51 -7.28
N TYR A 121 7.81 -27.59 -6.37
CA TYR A 121 6.93 -26.48 -6.02
C TYR A 121 6.80 -25.46 -7.16
N ASP A 122 7.88 -25.17 -7.86
CA ASP A 122 7.86 -24.24 -8.99
C ASP A 122 7.01 -24.81 -10.14
N LYS A 123 7.16 -26.10 -10.46
CA LYS A 123 6.30 -26.81 -11.43
C LYS A 123 4.83 -26.72 -11.06
N LEU A 124 4.50 -26.91 -9.79
CA LEU A 124 3.12 -26.75 -9.29
C LEU A 124 2.61 -25.33 -9.51
N LEU A 125 3.37 -24.31 -9.12
CA LEU A 125 2.99 -22.91 -9.27
C LEU A 125 2.81 -22.54 -10.75
N THR A 126 3.73 -22.95 -11.63
CA THR A 126 3.61 -22.73 -13.08
C THR A 126 2.32 -23.31 -13.64
N ARG A 127 1.95 -24.53 -13.25
CA ARG A 127 0.69 -25.16 -13.68
C ARG A 127 -0.54 -24.40 -13.19
N LEU A 128 -0.54 -23.97 -11.92
CA LEU A 128 -1.66 -23.23 -11.34
C LEU A 128 -1.84 -21.84 -11.97
N LEU A 129 -0.73 -21.12 -12.20
CA LEU A 129 -0.75 -19.81 -12.84
C LEU A 129 -1.20 -19.88 -14.31
N ALA A 130 -0.91 -20.99 -15.00
CA ALA A 130 -1.36 -21.24 -16.37
C ALA A 130 -2.83 -21.69 -16.47
N SER A 131 -3.48 -22.02 -15.35
CA SER A 131 -4.88 -22.46 -15.35
C SER A 131 -5.84 -21.31 -15.68
N PRO A 132 -6.89 -21.53 -16.50
CA PRO A 132 -7.96 -20.54 -16.71
C PRO A 132 -8.59 -20.06 -15.40
N HIS A 133 -8.70 -20.93 -14.40
CA HIS A 133 -9.27 -20.61 -13.09
C HIS A 133 -8.49 -19.53 -12.34
N TYR A 134 -7.18 -19.37 -12.62
CA TYR A 134 -6.40 -18.27 -12.05
C TYR A 134 -6.94 -16.92 -12.53
N GLY A 135 -7.14 -16.78 -13.85
CA GLY A 135 -7.73 -15.60 -14.45
C GLY A 135 -9.16 -15.34 -13.97
N GLU A 136 -9.99 -16.38 -13.91
CA GLU A 136 -11.37 -16.28 -13.39
C GLU A 136 -11.40 -15.78 -11.94
N ARG A 137 -10.53 -16.31 -11.07
CA ARG A 137 -10.46 -15.91 -9.66
C ARG A 137 -10.11 -14.44 -9.50
N TRP A 138 -9.11 -13.97 -10.22
CA TRP A 138 -8.66 -12.57 -10.17
C TRP A 138 -9.60 -11.61 -10.88
N GLY A 139 -10.28 -12.05 -11.94
CA GLY A 139 -11.28 -11.26 -12.65
C GLY A 139 -12.36 -10.72 -11.71
N ARG A 140 -12.82 -11.50 -10.72
CA ARG A 140 -13.82 -11.07 -9.72
C ARG A 140 -13.38 -9.94 -8.79
N HIS A 141 -12.07 -9.66 -8.69
CA HIS A 141 -11.58 -8.53 -7.90
C HIS A 141 -11.61 -7.22 -8.70
N TRP A 142 -11.71 -7.31 -10.02
CA TRP A 142 -11.62 -6.16 -10.93
C TRP A 142 -12.91 -5.90 -11.72
N LEU A 143 -13.76 -6.91 -11.89
CA LEU A 143 -15.06 -6.88 -12.58
C LEU A 143 -16.20 -7.11 -11.58
#